data_AF-A0A453G0A9-F1
#
_entry.id   AF-A0A453G0A9-F1
#
_cell.length_a   1.000
_cell.length_b   1.000
_cell.length_c   1.000
_cell.angle_alpha   90.00
_cell.angle_beta   90.00
_cell.angle_gamma   90.00
#
_symmetry.space_group_name_H-M   'P 1'
#
loop_
_entity.id
_entity.type
_entity.pdbx_description
1 polymer ?
#
loop_
_entity_poly.entity_id
_entity_poly.type
_entity_poly.pdbx_seq_one_letter_code
_entity_poly.pdbx_strand_id
1 'polypeptide(L)'
;MHNNGGCVQRVSGPTGGILYSVCTSPSGLIAVGGTDRAVTIYDPRRWSALSRWVGCSKYEITGLSFSSVDQSFIYVQGVDYEITCGRWRESERAFSFRGDSNWLGFSKCANT
;
A
#
# COMPACT_ATOMS: atom_id res chain seq x y z
N MET A 1 -20.76 1.74 -28.91
CA MET A 1 -19.73 2.24 -27.97
C MET A 1 -19.26 1.07 -27.14
N HIS A 2 -18.00 0.65 -27.32
CA HIS A 2 -17.43 -0.48 -26.57
C HIS A 2 -17.02 0.03 -25.19
N ASN A 3 -17.99 0.15 -24.28
CA ASN A 3 -17.68 0.52 -22.91
C ASN A 3 -17.04 -0.72 -22.28
N ASN A 4 -15.75 -0.67 -21.93
CA ASN A 4 -15.00 -1.74 -21.24
C ASN A 4 -15.60 -2.06 -19.84
N GLY A 5 -16.89 -2.33 -19.72
CA GLY A 5 -17.62 -2.42 -18.45
C GLY A 5 -17.51 -1.17 -17.57
N GLY A 6 -17.20 0.00 -18.13
CA GLY A 6 -16.89 1.22 -17.36
C GLY A 6 -15.45 1.29 -16.82
N CYS A 7 -14.59 0.32 -17.15
CA CYS A 7 -13.17 0.37 -16.84
C CYS A 7 -12.48 1.44 -17.69
N VAL A 8 -12.03 2.52 -17.03
CA VAL A 8 -11.29 3.60 -17.66
C VAL A 8 -9.89 3.15 -18.06
N GLN A 9 -9.18 2.46 -17.14
CA GLN A 9 -7.85 1.90 -17.37
C GLN A 9 -7.56 0.71 -16.46
N ARG A 10 -6.63 -0.15 -16.91
CA ARG A 10 -6.06 -1.24 -16.14
C ARG A 10 -4.55 -1.10 -16.15
N VAL A 11 -3.97 -0.91 -14.97
CA VAL A 11 -2.52 -0.88 -14.80
C VAL A 11 -2.10 -2.24 -14.27
N SER A 12 -1.17 -2.89 -14.95
CA SER A 12 -0.60 -4.14 -14.48
C SER A 12 0.23 -3.85 -13.22
N GLY A 13 -0.23 -4.39 -12.10
CA GLY A 13 0.54 -4.39 -10.86
C GLY A 13 1.83 -5.21 -10.96
N PRO A 14 2.64 -5.23 -9.90
CA PRO A 14 3.81 -6.09 -9.81
C PRO A 14 3.47 -7.54 -10.19
N THR A 15 4.30 -8.13 -11.05
CA THR A 15 4.05 -9.41 -11.70
C THR A 15 3.88 -10.53 -10.66
N GLY A 16 2.68 -11.11 -10.59
CA GLY A 16 2.41 -12.33 -9.80
C GLY A 16 1.98 -12.12 -8.34
N GLY A 17 1.79 -10.89 -7.87
CA GLY A 17 1.33 -10.62 -6.50
C GLY A 17 -0.17 -10.30 -6.38
N ILE A 18 -0.84 -10.79 -5.34
CA ILE A 18 -2.21 -10.39 -5.00
C ILE A 18 -2.12 -9.06 -4.24
N LEU A 19 -2.94 -8.09 -4.64
CA LEU A 19 -3.07 -6.82 -3.93
C LEU A 19 -4.11 -6.98 -2.82
N TYR A 20 -3.75 -6.61 -1.59
CA TYR A 20 -4.66 -6.63 -0.45
C TYR A 20 -5.11 -5.23 -0.04
N SER A 21 -4.30 -4.22 -0.35
CA SER A 21 -4.55 -2.85 0.10
C SER A 21 -4.39 -1.85 -1.03
N VAL A 22 -5.26 -0.85 -1.01
CA VAL A 22 -5.22 0.33 -1.88
C VAL A 22 -5.61 1.54 -1.07
N CYS A 23 -4.94 2.67 -1.28
CA CYS A 23 -5.36 3.95 -0.73
C CYS A 23 -5.04 5.10 -1.69
N THR A 24 -5.70 6.23 -1.48
CA THR A 24 -5.52 7.43 -2.30
C THR A 24 -4.95 8.57 -1.48
N SER A 25 -3.98 9.30 -2.02
CA SER A 25 -3.52 10.55 -1.41
C SER A 25 -4.53 11.66 -1.65
N PRO A 26 -4.52 12.74 -0.84
CA PRO A 26 -5.29 13.96 -1.14
C PRO A 26 -4.99 14.58 -2.51
N SER A 27 -3.77 14.39 -3.04
CA SER A 27 -3.37 14.81 -4.39
C SER A 27 -3.85 13.87 -5.51
N GLY A 28 -4.51 12.76 -5.16
CA GLY A 28 -5.06 11.79 -6.11
C GLY A 28 -4.09 10.70 -6.57
N LEU A 29 -2.93 10.54 -5.93
CA LEU A 29 -2.05 9.40 -6.17
C LEU A 29 -2.67 8.13 -5.61
N ILE A 30 -2.38 6.99 -6.23
CA ILE A 30 -2.90 5.69 -5.80
C ILE A 30 -1.74 4.86 -5.28
N ALA A 31 -1.79 4.44 -4.02
CA ALA A 31 -0.86 3.46 -3.46
C ALA A 31 -1.50 2.07 -3.45
N VAL A 32 -0.74 1.05 -3.81
CA VAL A 32 -1.15 -0.35 -3.68
C VAL A 32 -0.06 -1.19 -3.04
N GLY A 33 -0.46 -2.29 -2.39
CA GLY A 33 0.45 -3.26 -1.79
C GLY A 33 -0.24 -4.59 -1.49
N GLY A 34 0.55 -5.64 -1.32
CA GLY A 34 0.03 -6.97 -1.01
C GLY A 34 1.14 -8.01 -0.80
N THR A 35 1.02 -9.15 -1.47
CA THR A 35 1.88 -10.34 -1.27
C THR A 35 3.34 -10.11 -1.64
N ASP A 36 3.61 -9.18 -2.56
CA ASP A 36 4.95 -8.84 -3.03
C ASP A 36 5.73 -7.93 -2.06
N ARG A 37 5.07 -7.51 -0.97
CA ARG A 37 5.65 -6.73 0.14
C ARG A 37 6.25 -5.40 -0.29
N ALA A 38 5.78 -4.86 -1.41
CA ALA A 38 6.22 -3.58 -1.93
C ALA A 38 5.05 -2.63 -2.06
N VAL A 39 5.29 -1.36 -1.75
CA VAL A 39 4.35 -0.29 -2.07
C VAL A 39 4.66 0.21 -3.47
N THR A 40 3.64 0.22 -4.34
CA THR A 40 3.74 0.88 -5.65
C THR A 40 2.81 2.07 -5.68
N ILE A 41 3.33 3.23 -6.06
CA ILE A 41 2.56 4.47 -6.18
C ILE A 41 2.32 4.76 -7.66
N TYR A 42 1.07 5.00 -8.04
CA TYR A 42 0.66 5.33 -9.40
C TYR A 42 0.15 6.76 -9.50
N ASP A 43 0.47 7.40 -10.62
CA ASP A 43 -0.19 8.63 -11.06
C ASP A 43 -1.36 8.26 -11.99
N PRO A 44 -2.63 8.42 -11.58
CA PRO A 44 -3.77 8.07 -12.41
C PRO A 44 -3.99 9.03 -13.58
N ARG A 45 -3.31 10.19 -13.64
CA ARG A 45 -3.37 11.07 -14.82
C ARG A 45 -2.51 10.54 -15.96
N ARG A 46 -1.37 9.94 -15.60
CA ARG A 46 -0.40 9.35 -16.54
C ARG A 46 -0.57 7.84 -16.70
N TRP A 47 -1.31 7.20 -15.80
CA TRP A 47 -1.49 5.76 -15.69
C TRP A 47 -0.16 5.01 -15.58
N SER A 48 0.81 5.59 -14.88
CA SER A 48 2.18 5.09 -14.75
C SER A 48 2.61 4.96 -13.30
N ALA A 49 3.45 3.97 -12.99
CA ALA A 49 4.09 3.87 -11.69
C ALA A 49 5.08 5.03 -11.50
N LEU A 50 4.95 5.76 -10.39
CA LEU A 50 5.86 6.85 -9.99
C LEU A 50 7.03 6.33 -9.17
N SER A 51 6.76 5.36 -8.29
CA SER A 51 7.79 4.73 -7.47
C SER A 51 7.37 3.33 -7.04
N ARG A 52 8.36 2.57 -6.59
CA ARG A 52 8.17 1.26 -5.99
C ARG A 52 9.12 1.12 -4.82
N TRP A 53 8.55 1.12 -3.62
CA TRP A 53 9.30 0.95 -2.39
C TRP A 53 9.32 -0.53 -1.99
N VAL A 54 10.43 -1.21 -2.31
CA VAL A 54 10.71 -2.60 -1.93
C VAL A 54 11.33 -2.63 -0.54
N GLY A 55 10.98 -3.64 0.27
CA GLY A 55 11.52 -3.79 1.63
C GLY A 55 10.88 -2.87 2.67
N CYS A 56 9.76 -2.22 2.34
CA CYS A 56 8.99 -1.38 3.25
C CYS A 56 8.23 -2.18 4.32
N SER A 57 8.06 -3.49 4.12
CA SER A 57 7.48 -4.42 5.08
C SER A 57 8.20 -5.76 5.00
N LYS A 58 8.36 -6.43 6.14
CA LYS A 58 8.94 -7.77 6.21
C LYS A 58 7.98 -8.85 5.68
N TYR A 59 6.67 -8.61 5.82
CA TYR A 59 5.61 -9.53 5.42
C TYR A 59 4.62 -8.83 4.47
N GLU A 60 3.58 -9.56 4.07
CA GLU A 60 2.54 -9.07 3.17
C GLU A 60 1.92 -7.79 3.71
N ILE A 61 1.67 -6.85 2.80
CA ILE A 61 1.09 -5.55 3.13
C ILE A 61 -0.42 -5.70 3.15
N THR A 62 -1.05 -5.38 4.28
CA THR A 62 -2.50 -5.48 4.45
C THR A 62 -3.18 -4.14 4.67
N GLY A 63 -2.40 -3.10 4.98
CA GLY A 63 -2.90 -1.74 5.14
C GLY A 63 -1.94 -0.70 4.59
N LEU A 64 -2.51 0.35 4.01
CA LEU A 64 -1.78 1.51 3.50
C LEU A 64 -2.53 2.79 3.86
N SER A 65 -1.78 3.81 4.26
CA SER A 65 -2.34 5.14 4.49
C SER A 65 -1.31 6.21 4.16
N PHE A 66 -1.66 7.14 3.28
CA PHE A 66 -0.86 8.36 3.12
C PHE A 66 -0.95 9.19 4.40
N SER A 67 0.16 9.83 4.78
CA SER A 67 0.10 10.81 5.86
C SER A 67 -0.79 11.98 5.45
N SER A 68 -1.72 12.34 6.34
CA SER A 68 -2.61 13.50 6.18
C SER A 68 -1.88 14.83 6.44
N VAL A 69 -0.68 14.78 7.02
CA VAL A 69 0.15 15.95 7.35
C VAL A 69 1.17 16.23 6.24
N ASP A 70 1.86 15.19 5.77
CA ASP A 70 2.87 15.29 4.72
C ASP A 70 2.74 14.10 3.76
N GLN A 71 2.21 14.36 2.56
CA GLN A 71 1.94 13.34 1.55
C GLN A 71 3.21 12.70 0.97
N SER A 72 4.41 13.18 1.30
CA SER A 72 5.67 12.47 0.97
C SER A 72 5.83 11.18 1.77
N PHE A 73 5.09 11.04 2.89
CA PHE A 73 5.10 9.85 3.74
C PHE A 73 3.91 8.93 3.50
N ILE A 74 4.17 7.63 3.63
CA ILE A 74 3.15 6.59 3.67
C ILE A 74 3.39 5.67 4.86
N TYR A 75 2.30 5.26 5.50
CA TYR A 75 2.26 4.22 6.51
C TYR A 75 1.93 2.88 5.84
N VAL A 76 2.75 1.88 6.13
CA VAL A 76 2.68 0.53 5.59
C VAL A 76 2.47 -0.43 6.74
N GLN A 77 1.39 -1.19 6.66
CA GLN A 77 1.01 -2.16 7.67
C GLN A 77 1.27 -3.58 7.17
N GLY A 78 2.03 -4.34 7.93
CA GLY A 78 2.30 -5.76 7.68
C GLY A 78 1.47 -6.70 8.56
N VAL A 79 1.54 -8.00 8.25
CA VAL A 79 0.97 -9.09 9.07
C VAL A 79 1.69 -9.25 10.42
N ASP A 80 2.91 -8.75 10.56
CA ASP A 80 3.79 -8.95 11.73
C ASP A 80 3.67 -7.90 12.84
N TYR A 81 2.51 -7.24 12.91
CA TYR A 81 2.20 -6.24 13.94
C TYR A 81 3.03 -4.96 13.86
N GLU A 82 3.80 -4.80 12.78
CA GLU A 82 4.65 -3.65 12.51
C GLU A 82 3.95 -2.68 11.53
N ILE A 83 3.94 -1.40 11.90
CA ILE A 83 3.61 -0.30 10.99
C ILE A 83 4.91 0.44 10.69
N THR A 84 5.28 0.48 9.41
CA THR A 84 6.42 1.23 8.93
C THR A 84 5.95 2.55 8.32
N CYS A 85 6.62 3.64 8.66
CA CYS A 85 6.44 4.94 8.03
C CYS A 85 7.71 5.32 7.26
N GLY A 86 7.54 5.86 6.06
CA GLY A 86 8.68 6.39 5.31
C GLY A 86 8.28 7.10 4.05
N ARG A 87 9.30 7.64 3.38
CA ARG A 87 9.14 8.44 2.18
C ARG A 87 9.10 7.54 0.96
N TRP A 88 7.95 7.52 0.30
CA TRP A 88 7.66 6.54 -0.75
C TRP A 88 8.38 6.82 -2.08
N ARG A 89 8.82 8.07 -2.32
CA ARG A 89 9.59 8.42 -3.52
C ARG A 89 11.02 7.92 -3.42
N GLU A 90 11.64 8.14 -2.27
CA GLU A 90 13.03 7.84 -1.97
C GLU A 90 13.22 6.37 -1.52
N SER A 91 12.12 5.65 -1.26
CA SER A 91 12.16 4.32 -0.66
C SER A 91 12.90 4.31 0.69
N GLU A 92 12.73 5.40 1.45
CA GLU A 92 13.46 5.65 2.68
C GLU A 92 12.55 5.41 3.89
N ARG A 93 12.91 4.45 4.73
CA ARG A 93 12.23 4.23 6.01
C ARG A 93 12.59 5.36 6.98
N ALA A 94 11.57 6.05 7.49
CA ALA A 94 11.76 7.04 8.54
C ALA A 94 11.73 6.41 9.93
N PHE A 95 10.69 5.63 10.22
CA PHE A 95 10.57 4.91 11.48
C PHE A 95 9.60 3.73 11.34
N SER A 96 9.60 2.83 12.32
CA SER A 96 8.55 1.83 12.48
C SER A 96 8.18 1.69 13.94
N PHE A 97 6.96 1.23 14.19
CA PHE A 97 6.48 0.92 15.52
C PHE A 97 5.62 -0.33 15.47
N ARG A 98 5.52 -1.01 16.61
CA ARG A 98 4.69 -2.20 16.77
C ARG A 98 3.43 -1.85 17.54
N GLY A 99 2.29 -2.28 17.01
CA GLY A 99 0.98 -2.14 17.64
C GLY A 99 0.41 -3.50 18.02
N ASP A 100 -0.67 -3.50 18.79
CA ASP A 100 -1.47 -4.71 18.98
C ASP A 100 -2.05 -5.17 17.62
N SER A 101 -2.06 -6.48 17.38
CA SER A 101 -2.57 -7.07 16.14
C SER A 101 -4.02 -6.67 15.85
N ASN A 102 -4.82 -6.46 16.89
CA ASN A 102 -6.21 -6.06 16.77
C ASN A 102 -6.34 -4.65 16.18
N TRP A 103 -5.38 -3.76 16.43
CA TRP A 103 -5.36 -2.42 15.80
C TRP A 103 -5.15 -2.49 14.30
N LEU A 104 -4.51 -3.57 13.86
CA LEU A 104 -4.22 -3.86 12.47
C LEU A 104 -5.36 -4.65 11.78
N GLY A 105 -6.49 -4.84 12.48
CA GLY A 105 -7.63 -5.60 11.97
C GLY A 105 -7.44 -7.11 12.01
N PHE A 106 -6.40 -7.61 12.69
CA PHE A 106 -6.19 -9.05 12.89
C PHE A 106 -6.66 -9.45 14.28
N SER A 107 -7.65 -10.35 14.33
CA SER A 107 -8.09 -10.98 15.57
C SER A 107 -7.81 -12.49 15.54
N LYS A 108 -7.70 -13.09 16.73
CA LYS A 108 -7.62 -14.55 16.83
C LYS A 108 -8.93 -15.14 16.33
N CYS A 109 -8.86 -16.14 15.46
CA CYS A 109 -10.03 -16.96 15.15
C CYS A 109 -10.51 -17.61 16.46
N ALA A 110 -11.82 -17.57 16.72
CA ALA A 110 -12.37 -18.28 17.87
C ALA A 110 -12.19 -19.79 17.63
N ASN A 111 -11.62 -20.50 18.60
CA ASN A 111 -11.61 -21.96 18.55
C ASN A 111 -13.05 -22.43 18.77
N THR A 112 -13.71 -22.87 17.70
CA THR A 112 -14.95 -23.66 17.78
C THR A 112 -14.64 -25.08 18.21
#